data_AF-A0A1H4NRI5-F1
#
_entry.id   AF-A0A1H4NRI5-F1
#
_cell.length_a   1.000
_cell.length_b   1.000
_cell.length_c   1.000
_cell.angle_alpha   90.00
_cell.angle_beta   90.00
_cell.angle_gamma   90.00
#
_symmetry.space_group_name_H-M   'P 1'
#
loop_
_entity.id
_entity.type
_entity.pdbx_description
1 polymer ?
#
loop_
_entity_poly.entity_id
_entity_poly.type
_entity_poly.pdbx_seq_one_letter_code
_entity_poly.pdbx_strand_id
1 'polypeptide(L)'
;MSRTVRQVPADWQHPRNSGGRYVPLLESGPDAPSPDPARSMPAWPAAERTHWQLYETTSAGTPVSPPCASPEALAKWLADHHVEAAPGFTGTEAQWLAAIKRGGVIPPVMTVGKQMVNPLDYT
;
A
#
# COMPACT_ATOMS: atom_id res chain seq x y z
N MET A 1 6.52 10.81 -2.61
CA MET A 1 6.17 9.60 -1.84
C MET A 1 5.36 8.72 -2.75
N SER A 2 5.76 7.46 -2.87
CA SER A 2 5.03 6.45 -3.65
C SER A 2 4.31 5.51 -2.70
N ARG A 3 3.20 4.92 -3.17
CA ARG A 3 2.47 3.91 -2.40
C ARG A 3 2.11 2.72 -3.26
N THR A 4 2.01 1.56 -2.63
CA THR A 4 1.66 0.32 -3.31
C THR A 4 0.68 -0.47 -2.47
N VAL A 5 -0.37 -0.99 -3.09
CA VAL A 5 -1.28 -1.94 -2.47
C VAL A 5 -0.68 -3.33 -2.60
N ARG A 6 -0.67 -4.06 -1.50
CA ARG A 6 -0.20 -5.44 -1.45
C ARG A 6 -1.31 -6.34 -0.96
N GLN A 7 -1.27 -7.59 -1.41
CA GLN A 7 -2.07 -8.64 -0.81
C GLN A 7 -1.28 -9.34 0.31
N VAL A 8 -1.91 -9.52 1.45
CA VAL A 8 -1.35 -10.08 2.69
C VAL A 8 -2.33 -11.08 3.31
N PRO A 9 -1.88 -11.97 4.21
CA PRO A 9 -2.78 -12.75 5.05
C PRO A 9 -3.72 -11.89 5.88
N ALA A 10 -4.90 -12.43 6.19
CA ALA A 10 -5.93 -11.73 6.95
C ALA A 10 -5.46 -11.26 8.33
N ASP A 11 -4.65 -12.09 8.98
CA ASP A 11 -4.08 -11.91 10.32
C ASP A 11 -2.66 -11.34 10.31
N TRP A 12 -2.20 -10.83 9.14
CA TRP A 12 -0.87 -10.26 9.02
C TRP A 12 -0.66 -9.08 9.96
N GLN A 13 0.37 -9.20 10.80
CA GLN A 13 0.83 -8.15 11.69
C GLN A 13 2.22 -7.70 11.29
N HIS A 14 2.32 -6.49 10.74
CA HIS A 14 3.59 -5.93 10.33
C HIS A 14 4.52 -5.77 11.54
N PRO A 15 5.78 -6.24 11.48
CA PRO A 15 6.69 -6.19 12.62
C PRO A 15 6.88 -4.77 13.17
N ARG A 16 6.98 -4.68 14.49
CA ARG A 16 7.26 -3.42 15.22
C ARG A 16 8.51 -3.59 16.07
N ASN A 17 9.29 -2.52 16.21
CA ASN A 17 10.42 -2.49 17.13
C ASN A 17 9.96 -2.34 18.59
N SER A 18 10.90 -2.37 19.53
CA SER A 18 10.62 -2.21 20.97
C SER A 18 9.93 -0.90 21.34
N GLY A 19 10.01 0.13 20.48
CA GLY A 19 9.31 1.40 20.63
C GLY A 19 7.92 1.44 19.98
N GLY A 20 7.40 0.30 19.49
CA GLY A 20 6.09 0.19 18.87
C GLY A 20 5.99 0.77 17.44
N ARG A 21 7.10 1.25 16.86
CA ARG A 21 7.12 1.74 15.47
C ARG A 21 7.27 0.56 14.51
N TYR A 22 6.64 0.65 13.35
CA TYR A 22 6.83 -0.35 12.30
C TYR A 22 8.30 -0.45 11.88
N VAL A 23 8.76 -1.69 11.72
CA VAL A 23 10.05 -1.99 11.11
C VAL A 23 9.87 -1.93 9.59
N PRO A 24 10.60 -1.06 8.88
CA PRO A 24 10.57 -1.04 7.43
C PRO A 24 11.03 -2.39 6.86
N LEU A 25 10.27 -2.93 5.90
CA LEU A 25 10.59 -4.20 5.24
C LEU A 25 10.80 -3.95 3.74
N LEU A 26 11.88 -4.50 3.21
CA LEU A 26 12.18 -4.49 1.79
C LEU A 26 11.12 -5.30 1.04
N GLU A 27 10.85 -4.90 -0.20
CA GLU A 27 10.02 -5.70 -1.07
C GLU A 27 10.70 -7.03 -1.39
N SER A 28 9.88 -8.06 -1.60
CA SER A 28 10.32 -9.37 -2.06
C SER A 28 9.35 -9.83 -3.12
N GLY A 29 9.88 -10.53 -4.13
CA GLY A 29 9.06 -11.05 -5.21
C GLY A 29 8.02 -12.05 -4.67
N PRO A 30 6.85 -12.16 -5.33
CA PRO A 30 5.90 -13.22 -5.01
C PRO A 30 6.59 -14.58 -5.14
N ASP A 31 6.34 -15.47 -4.17
CA ASP A 31 6.83 -16.85 -4.14
C ASP A 31 8.38 -17.00 -4.17
N ALA A 32 9.13 -15.92 -3.94
CA ALA A 32 10.58 -15.92 -3.85
C ALA A 32 11.02 -15.48 -2.44
N PRO A 33 11.39 -16.41 -1.54
CA PRO A 33 11.85 -16.04 -0.21
C PRO A 33 13.11 -15.17 -0.31
N SER A 34 13.11 -14.04 0.39
CA SER A 34 14.28 -13.18 0.49
C SER A 34 15.42 -13.91 1.20
N PRO A 35 16.70 -13.70 0.79
CA PRO A 35 17.86 -14.19 1.54
C PRO A 35 17.95 -13.59 2.95
N ASP A 36 17.24 -12.49 3.21
CA ASP A 36 17.12 -11.89 4.54
C ASP A 36 15.64 -11.71 4.92
N PRO A 37 14.96 -12.79 5.36
CA PRO A 37 13.53 -12.75 5.67
C PRO A 37 13.19 -11.82 6.85
N ALA A 38 14.16 -11.48 7.70
CA ALA A 38 13.95 -10.56 8.83
C ALA A 38 13.82 -9.10 8.37
N ARG A 39 14.37 -8.75 7.20
CA ARG A 39 14.33 -7.39 6.62
C ARG A 39 13.47 -7.30 5.37
N SER A 40 12.67 -8.31 5.10
CA SER A 40 11.90 -8.43 3.86
C SER A 40 10.45 -8.80 4.14
N MET A 41 9.55 -8.30 3.29
CA MET A 41 8.16 -8.72 3.32
C MET A 41 8.07 -10.21 2.94
N PRO A 42 7.34 -11.03 3.70
CA PRO A 42 7.24 -12.46 3.40
C PRO A 42 6.65 -12.73 2.01
N ALA A 43 7.16 -13.78 1.36
CA ALA A 43 6.66 -14.28 0.09
C ALA A 43 5.55 -15.32 0.34
N TRP A 44 4.38 -14.86 0.78
CA TRP A 44 3.25 -15.76 1.01
C TRP A 44 2.73 -16.38 -0.29
N PRO A 45 2.34 -17.66 -0.28
CA PRO A 45 1.62 -18.29 -1.38
C PRO A 45 0.37 -17.48 -1.77
N ALA A 46 0.01 -17.51 -3.05
CA ALA A 46 -1.18 -16.82 -3.55
C ALA A 46 -2.47 -17.16 -2.77
N ALA A 47 -2.60 -18.39 -2.28
CA ALA A 47 -3.76 -18.83 -1.51
C ALA A 47 -3.89 -18.16 -0.12
N GLU A 48 -2.78 -17.68 0.46
CA GLU A 48 -2.77 -17.03 1.78
C GLU A 48 -3.01 -15.52 1.70
N ARG A 49 -2.71 -14.89 0.56
CA ARG A 49 -2.76 -13.45 0.34
C ARG A 49 -4.19 -12.95 0.05
N THR A 50 -5.07 -13.06 1.04
CA THR A 50 -6.51 -12.84 0.89
C THR A 50 -6.99 -11.41 1.20
N HIS A 51 -6.14 -10.55 1.75
CA HIS A 51 -6.49 -9.19 2.19
C HIS A 51 -5.64 -8.12 1.50
N TRP A 52 -6.17 -6.93 1.31
CA TRP A 52 -5.52 -5.79 0.66
C TRP A 52 -5.05 -4.77 1.70
N GLN A 53 -3.81 -4.30 1.56
CA GLN A 53 -3.22 -3.33 2.48
C GLN A 53 -2.37 -2.32 1.70
N LEU A 54 -2.51 -1.03 2.04
CA LEU A 54 -1.71 0.03 1.43
C LEU A 54 -0.38 0.20 2.18
N TYR A 55 0.70 0.36 1.42
CA TYR A 55 2.05 0.54 1.94
C TYR A 55 2.69 1.82 1.42
N GLU A 56 3.52 2.46 2.25
CA GLU A 56 4.44 3.53 1.88
C GLU A 56 5.77 2.91 1.41
N THR A 57 6.25 3.25 0.21
CA THR A 57 7.41 2.57 -0.40
C THR A 57 8.69 3.41 -0.46
N THR A 58 8.65 4.72 -0.15
CA THR A 58 9.82 5.61 -0.15
C THR A 58 10.78 5.28 1.00
N SER A 59 10.27 4.94 2.17
CA SER A 59 11.06 4.65 3.39
C SER A 59 11.04 3.17 3.81
N ALA A 60 10.76 2.29 2.83
CA ALA A 60 10.74 0.82 2.91
C ALA A 60 9.49 0.19 3.58
N GLY A 61 8.34 0.26 2.90
CA GLY A 61 7.28 -0.73 3.05
C GLY A 61 6.59 -0.72 4.42
N THR A 62 6.30 0.46 4.97
CA THR A 62 5.48 0.56 6.18
C THR A 62 3.98 0.57 5.83
N PRO A 63 3.14 -0.16 6.58
CA PRO A 63 1.71 -0.19 6.30
C PRO A 63 1.06 1.14 6.66
N VAL A 64 0.18 1.62 5.78
CA VAL A 64 -0.61 2.83 5.93
C VAL A 64 -2.04 2.50 6.37
N SER A 65 -2.54 1.31 6.01
CA SER A 65 -3.87 0.81 6.37
C SER A 65 -3.76 -0.51 7.15
N PRO A 66 -4.84 -0.98 7.82
CA PRO A 66 -4.96 -2.38 8.19
C PRO A 66 -5.10 -3.28 6.94
N PRO A 67 -4.98 -4.61 7.09
CA PRO A 67 -5.46 -5.57 6.09
C PRO A 67 -6.99 -5.47 5.94
N CYS A 68 -7.46 -5.31 4.71
CA CYS A 68 -8.89 -5.21 4.39
C CYS A 68 -9.33 -6.39 3.51
N ALA A 69 -10.53 -6.94 3.77
CA ALA A 69 -11.00 -8.17 3.12
C ALA A 69 -11.32 -8.03 1.62
N SER A 70 -11.36 -6.82 1.07
CA SER A 70 -11.59 -6.56 -0.34
C SER A 70 -10.97 -5.23 -0.79
N PRO A 71 -10.78 -5.02 -2.11
CA PRO A 71 -10.43 -3.72 -2.68
C PRO A 71 -11.40 -2.60 -2.25
N GLU A 72 -12.70 -2.88 -2.22
CA GLU A 72 -13.75 -1.93 -1.82
C GLU A 72 -13.61 -1.55 -0.34
N ALA A 73 -13.38 -2.53 0.54
CA ALA A 73 -13.16 -2.28 1.95
C ALA A 73 -11.91 -1.42 2.20
N LEU A 74 -10.83 -1.68 1.45
CA LEU A 74 -9.62 -0.85 1.51
C LEU A 74 -9.91 0.57 1.01
N ALA A 75 -10.54 0.71 -0.17
CA ALA A 75 -10.83 2.01 -0.76
C ALA A 75 -11.69 2.89 0.17
N LYS A 76 -12.71 2.29 0.77
CA LYS A 76 -13.57 2.95 1.74
C LYS A 76 -12.77 3.42 2.96
N TRP A 77 -11.96 2.53 3.55
CA TRP A 77 -11.15 2.87 4.72
C TRP A 77 -10.19 4.03 4.43
N LEU A 78 -9.53 4.02 3.28
CA LEU A 78 -8.59 5.07 2.86
C LEU A 78 -9.28 6.43 2.69
N ALA A 79 -10.48 6.44 2.12
CA ALA A 79 -11.27 7.66 1.96
C ALA A 79 -11.77 8.20 3.31
N ASP A 80 -12.35 7.33 4.15
CA ASP A 80 -12.90 7.71 5.46
C ASP A 80 -11.81 8.28 6.39
N HIS A 81 -10.58 7.76 6.31
CA HIS A 81 -9.45 8.20 7.12
C HIS A 81 -8.63 9.33 6.47
N HIS A 82 -9.07 9.87 5.33
CA HIS A 82 -8.40 10.94 4.61
C HIS A 82 -6.92 10.61 4.31
N VAL A 83 -6.64 9.36 3.96
CA VAL A 83 -5.28 8.93 3.68
C VAL A 83 -4.76 9.68 2.46
N GLU A 84 -3.56 10.22 2.60
CA GLU A 84 -2.88 10.89 1.51
C GLU A 84 -2.27 9.87 0.54
N ALA A 85 -2.68 9.92 -0.73
CA ALA A 85 -2.02 9.24 -1.83
C ALA A 85 -0.63 9.83 -2.11
N ALA A 86 -0.48 11.14 -1.90
CA ALA A 86 0.77 11.89 -1.89
C ALA A 86 0.61 13.17 -1.04
N PRO A 87 1.68 13.91 -0.69
CA PRO A 87 1.58 15.08 0.17
C PRO A 87 0.54 16.08 -0.33
N GLY A 88 -0.51 16.32 0.47
CA GLY A 88 -1.62 17.22 0.13
C GLY A 88 -2.67 16.66 -0.84
N PHE A 89 -2.60 15.38 -1.22
CA PHE A 89 -3.57 14.73 -2.11
C PHE A 89 -4.24 13.55 -1.42
N THR A 90 -5.52 13.71 -1.08
CA THR A 90 -6.41 12.62 -0.65
C THR A 90 -7.27 12.14 -1.83
N GLY A 91 -8.15 11.18 -1.60
CA GLY A 91 -9.05 10.65 -2.63
C GLY A 91 -10.39 10.20 -2.08
N THR A 92 -11.39 10.24 -2.95
CA THR A 92 -12.68 9.58 -2.74
C THR A 92 -12.53 8.07 -2.79
N GLU A 93 -13.52 7.35 -2.25
CA GLU A 93 -13.58 5.88 -2.32
C GLU A 93 -13.50 5.39 -3.79
N ALA A 94 -14.17 6.06 -4.72
CA ALA A 94 -14.15 5.70 -6.14
C ALA A 94 -12.75 5.85 -6.77
N GLN A 95 -12.04 6.94 -6.46
CA GLN A 95 -10.67 7.15 -6.93
C GLN A 95 -9.70 6.09 -6.38
N TRP A 96 -9.81 5.78 -5.09
CA TRP A 96 -9.02 4.72 -4.47
C TRP A 96 -9.32 3.34 -5.07
N LEU A 97 -10.60 3.01 -5.25
CA LEU A 97 -11.02 1.73 -5.81
C LEU A 97 -10.52 1.55 -7.24
N ALA A 98 -10.60 2.61 -8.06
CA ALA A 98 -10.05 2.60 -9.41
C ALA A 98 -8.53 2.34 -9.39
N ALA A 99 -7.80 3.03 -8.51
CA ALA A 99 -6.35 2.83 -8.37
C ALA A 99 -5.98 1.41 -7.92
N ILE A 100 -6.70 0.85 -6.94
CA ILE A 100 -6.48 -0.53 -6.48
C ILE A 100 -6.73 -1.53 -7.62
N LYS A 101 -7.82 -1.35 -8.40
CA LYS A 101 -8.17 -2.24 -9.53
C LYS A 101 -7.20 -2.14 -10.70
N ARG A 102 -6.47 -1.03 -10.85
CA ARG A 102 -5.38 -0.85 -11.84
C ARG A 102 -4.06 -1.53 -11.46
N GLY A 103 -4.04 -2.31 -10.37
CA GLY A 103 -2.84 -2.97 -9.86
C GLY A 103 -2.27 -2.32 -8.60
N GLY A 104 -2.89 -1.26 -8.10
CA GLY A 104 -2.60 -0.73 -6.77
C GLY A 104 -1.27 0.01 -6.63
N VAL A 105 -0.59 0.30 -7.73
CA VAL A 105 0.57 1.19 -7.74
C VAL A 105 0.07 2.63 -7.80
N ILE A 106 0.39 3.40 -6.76
CA ILE A 106 0.09 4.83 -6.67
C ILE A 106 1.37 5.58 -7.03
N PRO A 107 1.43 6.21 -8.22
CA PRO A 107 2.63 6.91 -8.67
C PRO A 107 2.91 8.13 -7.79
N PRO A 108 4.14 8.68 -7.84
CA PRO A 108 4.39 10.00 -7.28
C PRO A 108 3.50 11.06 -7.97
N VAL A 109 3.36 12.22 -7.33
CA VAL A 109 2.67 13.36 -7.95
C VAL A 109 3.33 13.69 -9.29
N MET A 110 2.51 13.74 -10.33
CA MET A 110 2.93 14.09 -11.67
C MET A 110 2.54 15.54 -11.96
N THR A 111 3.33 16.20 -12.81
CA THR A 111 3.03 17.55 -13.31
C THR A 111 2.61 17.46 -14.76
N VAL A 112 1.43 18.00 -15.10
CA VAL A 112 0.97 18.19 -16.48
C VAL A 112 0.97 19.69 -16.76
N GLY A 113 1.92 20.14 -17.58
CA GLY A 113 2.17 21.56 -17.80
C GLY A 113 2.65 22.24 -16.51
N LYS A 114 1.81 23.12 -15.93
CA LYS A 114 2.07 23.82 -14.66
C LYS A 114 1.22 23.30 -13.49
N GLN A 115 0.40 22.27 -13.71
CA GLN A 115 -0.53 21.76 -12.71
C GLN A 115 -0.04 20.43 -12.16
N MET A 116 -0.08 20.30 -10.83
CA MET A 116 0.10 19.03 -10.14
C MET A 116 -1.19 18.23 -10.25
N VAL A 117 -1.09 16.96 -10.62
CA VAL A 117 -2.24 16.07 -10.79
C VAL A 117 -2.29 15.11 -9.61
N ASN A 118 -3.50 14.85 -9.11
CA ASN A 118 -3.70 13.85 -8.08
C ASN A 118 -3.28 12.46 -8.64
N PRO A 119 -2.37 11.73 -7.97
CA PRO A 119 -1.90 10.44 -8.48
C PRO A 119 -3.01 9.39 -8.60
N LEU A 120 -4.17 9.57 -7.95
CA LEU A 120 -5.33 8.69 -8.09
C LEU A 120 -6.11 8.89 -9.39
N ASP A 121 -6.01 10.08 -10.00
CA ASP A 121 -6.71 10.42 -11.25
C ASP A 121 -5.98 9.95 -12.50
N TYR A 122 -4.77 9.41 -12.34
CA TYR A 122 -4.00 8.83 -13.44
C TYR A 122 -4.71 7.59 -13.99
N THR A 123 -5.03 7.59 -15.29
CA THR A 123 -5.65 6.46 -16.03
C THR A 123 -4.62 5.66 -16.79
#